data_AF-A0A920EW12-F1
#
_entry.id   AF-A0A920EW12-F1
#
_cell.length_a   1.000
_cell.length_b   1.000
_cell.length_c   1.000
_cell.angle_alpha   90.00
_cell.angle_beta   90.00
_cell.angle_gamma   90.00
#
_symmetry.space_group_name_H-M   'P 1'
#
loop_
_entity.id
_entity.type
_entity.pdbx_description
1 polymer ?
#
loop_
_entity_poly.entity_id
_entity_poly.type
_entity_poly.pdbx_seq_one_letter_code
_entity_poly.pdbx_strand_id
1 'polypeptide(L)'
;MDLNKTFEDKVYAGVLGKIIGVYLGRPFEGWYYDRIMKELGPINYYVNDKLNFPVHVTDDDLTGTFRFINALKDFNFDKNITAKQIGQTWLNYCLENQTVLAWAGKGILTEESAYHEFETRYSCS
;
A
#
# COMPACT_ATOMS: atom_id res chain seq x y z
N MET A 1 -13.47 23.14 -6.18
CA MET A 1 -13.75 21.71 -6.43
C MET A 1 -14.96 21.37 -5.61
N ASP A 2 -16.06 20.97 -6.24
CA ASP A 2 -17.29 20.65 -5.51
C ASP A 2 -17.21 19.20 -5.02
N LEU A 3 -17.32 19.02 -3.71
CA LEU A 3 -17.38 17.70 -3.06
C LEU A 3 -18.80 17.14 -3.21
N ASN A 4 -19.24 16.97 -4.45
CA ASN A 4 -20.57 16.47 -4.79
C ASN A 4 -20.60 14.93 -4.77
N LYS A 5 -21.82 14.38 -4.86
CA LYS A 5 -22.03 12.92 -4.82
C LYS A 5 -21.22 12.18 -5.87
N THR A 6 -21.11 12.73 -7.09
CA THR A 6 -20.31 12.14 -8.16
C THR A 6 -18.82 12.06 -7.81
N PHE A 7 -18.28 13.06 -7.11
CA PHE A 7 -16.89 13.01 -6.65
C PHE A 7 -16.69 11.94 -5.58
N GLU A 8 -17.59 11.90 -4.59
CA GLU A 8 -17.59 10.86 -3.54
C GLU A 8 -17.63 9.45 -4.14
N ASP A 9 -18.54 9.21 -5.09
CA ASP A 9 -18.70 7.89 -5.73
C ASP A 9 -17.46 7.49 -6.54
N LYS A 10 -16.77 8.46 -7.17
CA LYS A 10 -15.49 8.22 -7.85
C LYS A 10 -14.37 7.84 -6.88
N VAL A 11 -14.27 8.55 -5.75
CA VAL A 11 -13.28 8.22 -4.71
C VAL A 11 -13.58 6.83 -4.15
N TYR A 12 -14.84 6.55 -3.82
CA TYR A 12 -15.27 5.25 -3.32
C TYR A 12 -14.94 4.13 -4.31
N ALA A 13 -15.31 4.29 -5.58
CA ALA A 13 -15.03 3.30 -6.62
C ALA A 13 -13.52 3.08 -6.83
N GLY A 14 -12.71 4.14 -6.77
CA GLY A 14 -11.25 4.05 -6.86
C GLY A 14 -10.64 3.28 -5.69
N VAL A 15 -11.09 3.59 -4.46
CA VAL A 15 -10.64 2.89 -3.25
C VAL A 15 -11.06 1.42 -3.28
N LEU A 16 -12.31 1.13 -3.61
CA LEU A 16 -12.82 -0.24 -3.71
C LEU A 16 -12.09 -1.03 -4.81
N GLY A 17 -11.86 -0.40 -5.97
CA GLY A 17 -11.10 -0.98 -7.07
C GLY A 17 -9.67 -1.34 -6.68
N LYS A 18 -8.98 -0.48 -5.91
CA LYS A 18 -7.66 -0.80 -5.35
C LYS A 18 -7.70 -2.04 -4.45
N ILE A 19 -8.65 -2.09 -3.52
CA ILE A 19 -8.81 -3.23 -2.59
C ILE A 19 -9.03 -4.54 -3.37
N ILE A 20 -9.92 -4.53 -4.35
CA ILE A 20 -10.22 -5.69 -5.18
C ILE A 20 -8.98 -6.13 -5.96
N GLY A 21 -8.29 -5.19 -6.61
CA GLY A 21 -7.11 -5.47 -7.43
C GLY A 21 -5.96 -6.07 -6.63
N VAL A 22 -5.68 -5.53 -5.45
CA VAL A 22 -4.65 -6.06 -4.53
C VAL A 22 -4.96 -7.50 -4.16
N TYR A 23 -6.15 -7.78 -3.63
CA TYR A 23 -6.49 -9.15 -3.23
C TYR A 23 -6.55 -10.12 -4.41
N LEU A 24 -6.93 -9.66 -5.59
CA LEU A 24 -6.97 -10.51 -6.79
C LEU A 24 -5.55 -10.89 -7.24
N GLY A 25 -4.63 -9.93 -7.26
CA GLY A 25 -3.27 -10.10 -7.79
C GLY A 25 -2.30 -10.79 -6.83
N ARG A 26 -2.47 -10.60 -5.52
CA ARG A 26 -1.52 -11.05 -4.48
C ARG A 26 -1.14 -12.53 -4.55
N PRO A 27 -2.06 -13.49 -4.80
CA PRO A 27 -1.69 -14.91 -4.82
C PRO A 27 -0.67 -15.29 -5.90
N PHE A 28 -0.54 -14.50 -6.96
CA PHE A 28 0.35 -14.74 -8.09
C PHE A 28 1.24 -13.53 -8.39
N GLU A 29 1.51 -12.71 -7.37
CA GLU A 29 2.45 -11.61 -7.47
C GLU A 29 3.84 -12.13 -7.89
N GLY A 30 4.48 -11.42 -8.83
CA GLY A 30 5.76 -11.82 -9.41
C GLY A 30 5.71 -12.97 -10.43
N TRP A 31 4.53 -13.52 -10.75
CA TRP A 31 4.42 -14.55 -11.79
C TRP A 31 4.47 -13.94 -13.19
N TYR A 32 5.15 -14.62 -14.11
CA TYR A 32 5.09 -14.29 -15.54
C TYR A 32 3.75 -14.70 -16.15
N TYR A 33 3.33 -13.99 -17.20
CA TYR A 33 2.08 -14.24 -17.93
C TYR A 33 1.93 -15.71 -18.34
N ASP A 34 2.97 -16.31 -18.93
CA ASP A 34 2.91 -17.71 -19.42
C ASP A 34 2.63 -18.71 -18.29
N ARG A 35 3.18 -18.45 -17.10
CA ARG A 35 2.93 -19.28 -15.91
C ARG A 35 1.48 -19.14 -15.46
N ILE A 36 0.97 -17.92 -15.37
CA ILE A 36 -0.42 -17.63 -14.99
C ILE A 36 -1.37 -18.35 -15.96
N MET A 37 -1.14 -18.22 -17.28
CA MET A 37 -1.99 -18.85 -18.29
C MET A 37 -1.94 -20.38 -18.24
N LYS A 38 -0.76 -20.95 -17.97
CA LYS A 38 -0.57 -22.40 -17.88
C LYS A 38 -1.22 -23.00 -16.63
N GLU A 39 -1.08 -22.35 -15.47
CA GLU A 39 -1.50 -22.92 -14.18
C GLU A 39 -2.91 -22.49 -13.76
N LEU A 40 -3.31 -21.25 -14.08
CA LEU A 40 -4.57 -20.65 -13.63
C LEU A 40 -5.54 -20.39 -14.78
N GLY A 41 -5.01 -20.10 -15.98
CA GLY A 41 -5.77 -19.63 -17.13
C GLY A 41 -6.21 -18.17 -17.01
N PRO A 42 -7.18 -17.72 -17.83
CA PRO A 42 -7.76 -16.38 -17.71
C PRO A 42 -8.35 -16.14 -16.31
N ILE A 43 -7.95 -15.03 -15.68
CA ILE A 43 -8.39 -14.66 -14.33
C ILE A 43 -9.73 -13.91 -14.42
N ASN A 44 -10.81 -14.60 -14.07
CA ASN A 44 -12.17 -14.03 -14.00
C ASN A 44 -12.74 -14.02 -12.57
N TYR A 45 -12.05 -14.68 -11.63
CA TYR A 45 -12.44 -14.83 -10.23
C TYR A 45 -11.19 -14.95 -9.37
N TYR A 46 -11.35 -14.83 -8.04
CA TYR A 46 -10.30 -15.13 -7.08
C TYR A 46 -9.83 -16.59 -7.23
N VAL A 47 -8.51 -16.80 -7.19
CA VAL A 47 -7.84 -18.10 -7.37
C VAL A 47 -7.19 -18.62 -6.08
N ASN A 48 -7.55 -18.00 -4.96
CA ASN A 48 -7.03 -18.27 -3.62
C ASN A 48 -7.16 -19.74 -3.21
N ASP A 49 -8.29 -20.37 -3.54
CA ASP A 49 -8.56 -21.79 -3.34
C ASP A 49 -7.60 -22.69 -4.13
N LYS A 50 -7.29 -22.34 -5.38
CA LYS A 50 -6.35 -23.09 -6.23
C LYS A 50 -4.91 -23.04 -5.73
N LEU A 51 -4.53 -21.94 -5.07
CA LEU A 51 -3.17 -21.69 -4.59
C LEU A 51 -3.02 -21.92 -3.08
N ASN A 52 -4.08 -22.37 -2.40
CA ASN A 52 -4.14 -22.50 -0.94
C ASN A 52 -3.66 -21.22 -0.23
N PHE A 53 -4.06 -20.07 -0.76
CA PHE A 53 -3.64 -18.74 -0.31
C PHE A 53 -4.83 -18.00 0.33
N PRO A 54 -4.72 -17.45 1.55
CA PRO A 54 -5.82 -16.75 2.19
C PRO A 54 -6.28 -15.52 1.39
N VAL A 55 -7.60 -15.28 1.34
CA VAL A 55 -8.17 -14.10 0.65
C VAL A 55 -7.86 -12.82 1.42
N HIS A 56 -8.02 -12.86 2.74
CA HIS A 56 -7.76 -11.70 3.60
C HIS A 56 -6.35 -11.81 4.18
N VAL A 57 -5.44 -11.01 3.63
CA VAL A 57 -4.08 -10.87 4.14
C VAL A 57 -3.80 -9.39 4.33
N THR A 58 -3.06 -9.06 5.38
CA THR A 58 -2.47 -7.74 5.53
C THR A 58 -1.49 -7.50 4.38
N ASP A 59 -1.67 -6.36 3.73
CA ASP A 59 -0.99 -5.98 2.52
C ASP A 59 -0.62 -4.50 2.62
N ASP A 60 0.64 -4.21 2.33
CA ASP A 60 1.26 -2.90 2.49
C ASP A 60 0.70 -1.86 1.53
N ASP A 61 0.27 -2.30 0.36
CA ASP A 61 -0.41 -1.48 -0.62
C ASP A 61 -1.73 -0.93 -0.06
N LEU A 62 -2.44 -1.69 0.78
CA LEU A 62 -3.64 -1.22 1.48
C LEU A 62 -3.29 -0.45 2.75
N THR A 63 -2.47 -1.03 3.62
CA THR A 63 -2.17 -0.39 4.92
C THR A 63 -1.44 0.94 4.73
N GLY A 64 -0.49 1.02 3.81
CA GLY A 64 0.20 2.27 3.44
C GLY A 64 -0.77 3.31 2.89
N THR A 65 -1.61 2.94 1.92
CA THR A 65 -2.57 3.88 1.30
C THR A 65 -3.45 4.59 2.31
N PHE A 66 -3.98 3.87 3.30
CA PHE A 66 -4.85 4.48 4.32
C PHE A 66 -4.08 5.09 5.50
N ARG A 67 -2.83 4.69 5.73
CA ARG A 67 -2.03 5.23 6.82
C ARG A 67 -1.34 6.52 6.44
N PHE A 68 -0.85 6.65 5.20
CA PHE A 68 -0.07 7.80 4.76
C PHE A 68 -0.92 9.07 4.61
N ILE A 69 -2.22 8.95 4.33
CA ILE A 69 -3.13 10.11 4.32
C ILE A 69 -3.25 10.80 5.69
N ASN A 70 -2.91 10.11 6.80
CA ASN A 70 -2.93 10.72 8.12
C ASN A 70 -1.90 11.84 8.26
N ALA A 71 -0.87 11.91 7.40
CA ALA A 71 0.05 13.04 7.38
C ALA A 71 -0.69 14.36 7.18
N LEU A 72 -1.74 14.37 6.35
CA LEU A 72 -2.57 15.56 6.19
C LEU A 72 -3.20 15.97 7.51
N LYS A 73 -3.78 15.01 8.25
CA LYS A 73 -4.41 15.27 9.54
C LYS A 73 -3.40 15.71 10.60
N ASP A 74 -2.26 15.02 10.71
CA ASP A 74 -1.22 15.27 11.71
C ASP A 74 -0.58 16.67 11.55
N PHE A 75 -0.62 17.21 10.33
CA PHE A 75 -0.18 18.57 10.00
C PHE A 75 -1.35 19.52 9.69
N ASN A 76 -2.49 19.34 10.35
CA ASN A 76 -3.65 20.25 10.35
C ASN A 76 -4.23 20.58 8.96
N PHE A 77 -4.13 19.64 8.03
CA PHE A 77 -4.53 19.78 6.63
C PHE A 77 -3.87 20.98 5.93
N ASP A 78 -2.66 21.35 6.36
CA ASP A 78 -1.88 22.41 5.71
C ASP A 78 -1.57 21.99 4.26
N LYS A 79 -1.98 22.85 3.33
CA LYS A 79 -1.75 22.65 1.90
C LYS A 79 -0.26 22.76 1.54
N ASN A 80 0.56 23.32 2.43
CA ASN A 80 2.01 23.46 2.27
C ASN A 80 2.79 22.38 3.04
N ILE A 81 2.15 21.28 3.41
CA ILE A 81 2.82 20.14 4.06
C ILE A 81 4.07 19.72 3.26
N THR A 82 5.19 19.60 3.96
CA THR A 82 6.49 19.27 3.36
C THR A 82 6.71 17.77 3.27
N ALA A 83 7.55 17.33 2.32
CA ALA A 83 7.96 15.93 2.22
C ALA A 83 8.59 15.40 3.53
N LYS A 84 9.33 16.25 4.26
CA LYS A 84 9.90 15.91 5.58
C LYS A 84 8.81 15.60 6.61
N GLN A 85 7.74 16.40 6.63
CA GLN A 85 6.60 16.19 7.53
C GLN A 85 5.86 14.89 7.19
N ILE A 86 5.65 14.61 5.90
CA ILE A 86 5.08 13.33 5.45
C ILE A 86 5.95 12.15 5.90
N GLY A 87 7.27 12.23 5.69
CA GLY A 87 8.22 11.21 6.15
C GLY A 87 8.20 11.01 7.67
N GLN A 88 8.06 12.10 8.45
CA GLN A 88 7.92 12.01 9.91
C GLN A 88 6.67 11.24 10.33
N THR A 89 5.54 11.50 9.66
CA THR A 89 4.32 10.72 9.89
C THR A 89 4.53 9.24 9.58
N TRP A 90 5.28 8.92 8.51
CA TRP A 90 5.58 7.52 8.17
C TRP A 90 6.44 6.87 9.24
N LEU A 91 7.48 7.54 9.75
CA LEU A 91 8.28 7.03 10.87
C LEU A 91 7.44 6.77 12.13
N ASN A 92 6.41 7.59 12.38
CA ASN A 92 5.53 7.41 13.54
C ASN A 92 4.55 6.25 13.39
N TYR A 93 4.26 5.82 12.16
CA TYR A 93 3.20 4.87 11.87
C TYR A 93 3.67 3.53 11.32
N CYS A 94 4.82 3.49 10.65
CA CYS A 94 5.48 2.27 10.23
C CYS A 94 6.29 1.76 11.41
N LEU A 95 5.79 0.72 12.08
CA LEU A 95 6.60 -0.03 13.03
C LEU A 95 7.47 -1.00 12.25
N GLU A 96 8.79 -0.78 12.28
CA GLU A 96 9.78 -1.59 11.59
C GLU A 96 9.55 -3.09 11.86
N ASN A 97 9.55 -3.90 10.79
CA ASN A 97 9.33 -5.34 10.81
C ASN A 97 8.00 -5.81 11.41
N GLN A 98 7.04 -4.91 11.63
CA GLN A 98 5.76 -5.25 12.24
C GLN A 98 4.56 -4.88 11.38
N THR A 99 4.52 -3.67 10.82
CA THR A 99 3.30 -3.16 10.17
C THR A 99 3.59 -2.21 9.00
N VAL A 100 2.53 -1.95 8.21
CA VAL A 100 2.43 -0.94 7.15
C VAL A 100 3.20 -1.22 5.87
N LEU A 101 4.47 -1.60 5.95
CA LEU A 101 5.32 -1.92 4.80
C LEU A 101 5.52 -3.42 4.65
N ALA A 102 5.80 -3.88 3.42
CA ALA A 102 6.50 -5.13 3.24
C ALA A 102 7.95 -4.97 3.70
N TRP A 103 8.45 -5.98 4.41
CA TRP A 103 9.80 -6.01 4.97
C TRP A 103 10.53 -7.20 4.37
N ALA A 104 11.37 -6.95 3.36
CA ALA A 104 12.13 -7.99 2.65
C ALA A 104 13.62 -7.66 2.51
N GLY A 105 14.05 -6.48 2.97
CA GLY A 105 15.42 -6.01 3.03
C GLY A 105 15.62 -4.65 2.33
N LYS A 106 16.39 -3.76 2.98
CA LYS A 106 16.87 -2.51 2.39
C LYS A 106 17.58 -2.74 1.05
N GLY A 107 17.14 -2.03 0.02
CA GLY A 107 17.64 -2.15 -1.37
C GLY A 107 16.87 -3.14 -2.24
N ILE A 108 15.95 -3.93 -1.66
CA ILE A 108 15.07 -4.85 -2.39
C ILE A 108 13.70 -4.20 -2.58
N LEU A 109 13.15 -3.58 -1.53
CA LEU A 109 11.87 -2.86 -1.57
C LEU A 109 12.08 -1.35 -1.49
N THR A 110 11.37 -0.61 -2.32
CA THR A 110 11.53 0.85 -2.44
C THR A 110 11.10 1.56 -1.16
N GLU A 111 9.97 1.15 -0.59
CA GLU A 111 9.33 1.75 0.58
C GLU A 111 10.15 1.51 1.85
N GLU A 112 10.63 0.27 2.06
CA GLU A 112 11.54 -0.08 3.15
C GLU A 112 12.86 0.70 3.04
N SER A 113 13.40 0.83 1.82
CA SER A 113 14.63 1.59 1.59
C SER A 113 14.47 3.07 1.93
N ALA A 114 13.33 3.66 1.55
CA ALA A 114 12.99 5.03 1.90
C ALA A 114 12.84 5.20 3.41
N TYR A 115 12.11 4.30 4.08
CA TYR A 115 11.93 4.31 5.55
C TYR A 115 13.29 4.38 6.28
N HIS A 116 14.23 3.49 5.96
CA HIS A 116 15.53 3.46 6.61
C HIS A 116 16.40 4.69 6.30
N GLU A 117 16.28 5.27 5.10
CA GLU A 117 16.97 6.52 4.77
C GLU A 117 16.42 7.69 5.61
N PHE A 118 15.09 7.77 5.76
CA PHE A 118 14.45 8.75 6.62
C PHE A 118 14.86 8.57 8.09
N GLU A 119 14.82 7.34 8.60
CA GLU A 119 15.24 7.02 9.96
C GLU A 119 16.71 7.46 10.20
N THR A 120 17.63 7.06 9.31
CA THR A 120 19.05 7.45 9.44
C THR A 120 19.23 8.97 9.47
N ARG A 121 18.44 9.70 8.67
CA ARG A 121 18.58 11.14 8.49
C ARG A 121 17.87 11.99 9.54
N TYR A 122 16.88 11.42 10.25
CA TYR A 122 16.01 12.17 11.16
C TYR A 122 15.90 11.57 12.58
N SER A 123 16.48 10.41 12.85
CA SER A 123 16.55 9.81 14.21
C SER A 123 17.67 10.39 15.09
N CYS A 124 18.45 11.36 14.60
CA CYS A 124 19.29 12.22 15.42
C CYS A 124 18.60 13.56 15.70
N SER A 125 17.74 13.57 16.72
CA SER A 125 17.34 14.76 17.47
C SER A 125 16.89 14.39 18.87
#